data_AF-A0A847MI03-F1
#
_entry.id   AF-A0A847MI03-F1
#
_cell.length_a   1.000
_cell.length_b   1.000
_cell.length_c   1.000
_cell.angle_alpha   90.00
_cell.angle_beta   90.00
_cell.angle_gamma   90.00
#
_symmetry.space_group_name_H-M   'P 1'
#
loop_
_entity.id
_entity.type
_entity.pdbx_description
1 polymer ?
#
loop_
_entity_poly.entity_id
_entity_poly.type
_entity_poly.pdbx_seq_one_letter_code
_entity_poly.pdbx_strand_id
1 'polypeptide(L)'
;MKSIKSIFIILLIVLSVSFIGLTEEQVIAPQDLEGKTLAQIYMMRNEIFARRGRPFKTYELNNYFRSQDWYQIGVNEDGTVTYSDDRLTDIDRKNIEILLKKEKELLKQNFIEIDGKKKINTDNIINLWQFGEFSPDDLERLSQFGFTIFPCRYPDPESDDVEWQPAPYEQFFWLYENNNYYGVAHFITTDAILQLYHIFFDFTLRNLESEKLYPVVKVLTEQMLQISQNLYQETENTNIQKAALRNIAYFAVPQFFLTESEGSYPHDIQTIIQSEIDKSTGAVGRENSEIFNPDFNPDIKHDMDYSQFIIRGHYTRSEELRRYFMALMWYGQNYFLADQQADLLQSLIITKQLFDNSYNHSKLIDLWETIYEPTVFYVGLSDDLGPQEYKIILDTVYGKNIPYEDLADPIKLAAAQKMAEEMYSKKKRIKTELYLIPSTAQFRFMGQRYIPDSEILQRLTKWTDTVPRIPLRPFPKGLDVMSVLGSRLASKIALEEHQNEGNVWEEYPENLEKLIVEFSQLTSNDWKTNLYYNWLYCLKSLLQLKSGYDYPFYMRNQAWEKKSLITSLASWS
;
A
#
# COMPACT_ATOMS: atom_id res chain seq x y z
N MET A 1 -6.61 -7.51 -36.00
CA MET A 1 -6.06 -8.15 -37.23
C MET A 1 -4.93 -7.35 -37.87
N LYS A 2 -4.90 -6.01 -37.86
CA LYS A 2 -3.76 -5.22 -38.37
C LYS A 2 -2.49 -5.32 -37.49
N SER A 3 -2.59 -5.17 -36.16
CA SER A 3 -1.42 -5.26 -35.26
C SER A 3 -0.69 -6.61 -35.26
N ILE A 4 -1.42 -7.68 -35.60
CA ILE A 4 -0.86 -9.02 -35.75
C ILE A 4 0.15 -9.05 -36.92
N LYS A 5 -0.08 -8.25 -37.99
CA LYS A 5 0.86 -8.12 -39.12
C LYS A 5 2.19 -7.44 -38.73
N SER A 6 2.20 -6.48 -37.81
CA SER A 6 3.43 -5.75 -37.44
C SER A 6 4.38 -6.62 -36.60
N ILE A 7 3.87 -7.48 -35.71
CA ILE A 7 4.67 -8.54 -35.05
C ILE A 7 5.19 -9.54 -36.08
N PHE A 8 4.39 -9.86 -37.11
CA PHE A 8 4.80 -10.74 -38.20
C PHE A 8 5.93 -10.16 -39.05
N ILE A 9 6.03 -8.84 -39.21
CA ILE A 9 7.11 -8.19 -39.96
C ILE A 9 8.46 -8.32 -39.22
N ILE A 10 8.52 -8.20 -37.89
CA ILE A 10 9.78 -8.45 -37.14
C ILE A 10 10.19 -9.91 -37.25
N LEU A 11 9.22 -10.83 -37.10
CA LEU A 11 9.51 -12.25 -37.21
C LEU A 11 9.96 -12.59 -38.64
N LEU A 12 9.37 -11.95 -39.66
CA LEU A 12 9.81 -12.02 -41.04
C LEU A 12 11.19 -11.41 -41.24
N ILE A 13 11.56 -10.27 -40.63
CA ILE A 13 12.87 -9.60 -40.81
C ILE A 13 14.00 -10.29 -40.03
N VAL A 14 13.72 -10.84 -38.84
CA VAL A 14 14.68 -11.66 -38.07
C VAL A 14 14.83 -13.07 -38.68
N LEU A 15 13.82 -13.52 -39.43
CA LEU A 15 13.83 -14.80 -40.17
C LEU A 15 13.90 -14.61 -41.70
N SER A 16 14.22 -13.41 -42.23
CA SER A 16 14.11 -13.05 -43.68
C SER A 16 15.25 -13.61 -44.52
N VAL A 17 15.82 -14.73 -44.12
CA VAL A 17 16.32 -15.67 -45.11
C VAL A 17 15.21 -16.67 -45.25
N SER A 18 14.33 -16.43 -46.22
CA SER A 18 13.33 -17.37 -46.70
C SER A 18 13.98 -18.76 -46.77
N PHE A 19 13.69 -19.61 -45.77
CA PHE A 19 14.12 -21.01 -45.68
C PHE A 19 13.46 -21.90 -46.75
N ILE A 20 12.87 -21.26 -47.76
CA ILE A 20 11.86 -21.79 -48.67
C ILE A 20 12.42 -22.91 -49.55
N GLY A 21 13.74 -22.97 -49.79
CA GLY A 21 14.34 -23.90 -50.76
C GLY A 21 15.19 -25.05 -50.22
N LEU A 22 15.64 -25.04 -48.96
CA LEU A 22 16.66 -26.01 -48.50
C LEU A 22 16.08 -27.37 -48.07
N THR A 23 14.80 -27.44 -47.71
CA THR A 23 14.26 -28.59 -46.95
C THR A 23 13.42 -29.58 -47.76
N GLU A 24 12.95 -29.23 -48.96
CA GLU A 24 12.04 -30.10 -49.72
C GLU A 24 12.74 -31.15 -50.59
N GLU A 25 13.93 -30.86 -51.11
CA GLU A 25 14.58 -31.71 -52.11
C GLU A 25 16.00 -32.16 -51.72
N GLN A 26 16.56 -31.61 -50.63
CA GLN A 26 17.95 -31.84 -50.24
C GLN A 26 18.12 -32.10 -48.75
N VAL A 27 19.13 -32.89 -48.41
CA VAL A 27 19.54 -33.11 -47.01
C VAL A 27 20.38 -31.93 -46.57
N ILE A 28 20.02 -31.32 -45.44
CA ILE A 28 20.73 -30.18 -44.83
C ILE A 28 22.18 -30.58 -44.54
N ALA A 29 23.14 -29.78 -45.03
CA ALA A 29 24.54 -29.98 -44.70
C ALA A 29 24.88 -29.33 -43.35
N PRO A 30 25.84 -29.86 -42.57
CA PRO A 30 26.27 -29.24 -41.31
C PRO A 30 26.70 -27.77 -41.45
N GLN A 31 27.30 -27.41 -42.60
CA GLN A 31 27.70 -26.05 -42.93
C GLN A 31 26.51 -25.09 -43.02
N ASP A 32 25.34 -25.58 -43.47
CA ASP A 32 24.12 -24.78 -43.56
C ASP A 32 23.58 -24.40 -42.17
N LEU A 33 24.08 -25.01 -41.10
CA LEU A 33 23.68 -24.74 -39.72
C LEU A 33 24.70 -23.89 -38.95
N GLU A 34 25.81 -23.52 -39.57
CA GLU A 34 26.80 -22.63 -38.95
C GLU A 34 26.23 -21.23 -38.73
N GLY A 35 26.47 -20.67 -37.54
CA GLY A 35 25.99 -19.34 -37.16
C GLY A 35 24.48 -19.24 -36.85
N LYS A 36 23.70 -20.32 -37.00
CA LYS A 36 22.26 -20.29 -36.70
C LYS A 36 21.97 -20.36 -35.20
N THR A 37 21.04 -19.51 -34.75
CA THR A 37 20.59 -19.47 -33.35
C THR A 37 19.64 -20.63 -33.03
N LEU A 38 19.45 -20.93 -31.74
CA LEU A 38 18.51 -21.96 -31.31
C LEU A 38 17.07 -21.66 -31.76
N ALA A 39 16.67 -20.38 -31.76
CA ALA A 39 15.38 -19.95 -32.28
C ALA A 39 15.24 -20.33 -33.77
N GLN A 40 16.25 -20.05 -34.58
CA GLN A 40 16.25 -20.39 -36.01
C GLN A 40 16.21 -21.90 -36.24
N ILE A 41 17.02 -22.69 -35.52
CA ILE A 41 17.01 -24.16 -35.61
C ILE A 41 15.64 -24.72 -35.21
N TYR A 42 15.04 -24.20 -34.13
CA TYR A 42 13.71 -24.58 -33.68
C TYR A 42 12.64 -24.28 -34.74
N MET A 43 12.69 -23.11 -35.39
CA MET A 43 11.77 -22.76 -36.47
C MET A 43 11.96 -23.64 -37.70
N MET A 44 13.20 -23.85 -38.17
CA MET A 44 13.53 -24.73 -39.30
C MET A 44 12.97 -26.14 -39.11
N ARG A 45 13.14 -26.71 -37.90
CA ARG A 45 12.64 -28.04 -37.58
C ARG A 45 11.12 -28.08 -37.69
N ASN A 46 10.43 -27.09 -37.13
CA ASN A 46 8.97 -27.04 -37.14
C ASN A 46 8.39 -26.71 -38.53
N GLU A 47 9.11 -25.99 -39.38
CA GLU A 47 8.69 -25.71 -40.77
C GLU A 47 8.52 -27.00 -41.58
N ILE A 48 9.40 -27.99 -41.40
CA ILE A 48 9.30 -29.31 -42.06
C ILE A 48 7.93 -29.95 -41.75
N PHE A 49 7.53 -29.94 -40.47
CA PHE A 49 6.22 -30.44 -40.08
C PHE A 49 5.08 -29.58 -40.61
N ALA A 50 5.25 -28.25 -40.61
CA ALA A 50 4.25 -27.31 -41.11
C ALA A 50 3.93 -27.54 -42.60
N ARG A 51 4.94 -27.79 -43.43
CA ARG A 51 4.77 -28.11 -44.86
C ARG A 51 4.00 -29.40 -45.10
N ARG A 52 4.02 -30.33 -44.14
CA ARG A 52 3.19 -31.56 -44.19
C ARG A 52 1.80 -31.36 -43.59
N GLY A 53 1.46 -30.15 -43.17
CA GLY A 53 0.15 -29.76 -42.64
C GLY A 53 -0.05 -30.04 -41.15
N ARG A 54 1.03 -30.13 -40.36
CA ARG A 54 0.95 -30.39 -38.92
C ARG A 54 0.32 -29.21 -38.19
N PRO A 55 -0.78 -29.40 -37.43
CA PRO A 55 -1.31 -28.36 -36.55
C PRO A 55 -0.39 -28.15 -35.34
N PHE A 56 -0.16 -26.90 -34.94
CA PHE A 56 0.62 -26.57 -33.75
C PHE A 56 -0.29 -26.16 -32.59
N LYS A 57 -0.01 -26.71 -31.40
CA LYS A 57 -0.66 -26.30 -30.14
C LYS A 57 0.06 -25.13 -29.47
N THR A 58 1.38 -25.08 -29.63
CA THR A 58 2.23 -23.99 -29.17
C THR A 58 1.82 -22.71 -29.88
N TYR A 59 1.43 -21.69 -29.12
CA TYR A 59 0.80 -20.50 -29.66
C TYR A 59 1.69 -19.80 -30.69
N GLU A 60 2.98 -19.68 -30.40
CA GLU A 60 3.98 -19.02 -31.24
C GLU A 60 4.08 -19.68 -32.62
N LEU A 61 4.20 -21.01 -32.64
CA LEU A 61 4.28 -21.79 -33.88
C LEU A 61 2.95 -21.73 -34.64
N ASN A 62 1.82 -21.86 -33.93
CA ASN A 62 0.50 -21.83 -34.54
C ASN A 62 0.26 -20.50 -35.25
N ASN A 63 0.52 -19.39 -34.56
CA ASN A 63 0.39 -18.07 -35.12
C ASN A 63 1.34 -17.83 -36.29
N TYR A 64 2.62 -18.20 -36.13
CA TYR A 64 3.60 -18.04 -37.21
C TYR A 64 3.20 -18.78 -38.47
N PHE A 65 2.91 -20.08 -38.38
CA PHE A 65 2.61 -20.86 -39.58
C PHE A 65 1.25 -20.48 -40.17
N ARG A 66 0.24 -20.14 -39.35
CA ARG A 66 -1.05 -19.64 -39.87
C ARG A 66 -0.95 -18.31 -40.61
N SER A 67 0.11 -17.54 -40.42
CA SER A 67 0.35 -16.31 -41.19
C SER A 67 1.02 -16.57 -42.54
N GLN A 68 1.45 -17.80 -42.82
CA GLN A 68 2.10 -18.15 -44.07
C GLN A 68 1.05 -18.60 -45.10
N ASP A 69 1.04 -17.97 -46.27
CA ASP A 69 0.07 -18.29 -47.33
C ASP A 69 0.14 -19.76 -47.79
N TRP A 70 1.31 -20.39 -47.67
CA TRP A 70 1.55 -21.78 -48.07
C TRP A 70 1.13 -22.82 -47.02
N TYR A 71 0.91 -22.42 -45.76
CA TYR A 71 0.63 -23.37 -44.70
C TYR A 71 -0.85 -23.74 -44.65
N GLN A 72 -1.15 -25.01 -44.92
CA GLN A 72 -2.51 -25.53 -44.89
C GLN A 72 -2.63 -26.73 -43.96
N ILE A 73 -3.59 -26.65 -43.03
CA ILE A 73 -3.95 -27.77 -42.16
C ILE A 73 -5.08 -28.53 -42.86
N GLY A 74 -4.81 -29.78 -43.26
CA GLY A 74 -5.86 -30.62 -43.82
C GLY A 74 -6.84 -31.06 -42.73
N VAL A 75 -8.14 -30.87 -42.95
CA VAL A 75 -9.20 -31.21 -42.00
C VAL A 75 -10.21 -32.16 -42.67
N ASN A 76 -10.66 -33.19 -41.95
CA ASN A 76 -11.73 -34.09 -42.38
C ASN A 76 -13.10 -33.38 -42.31
N GLU A 77 -14.13 -33.95 -42.94
CA GLU A 77 -15.50 -33.41 -42.90
C GLU A 77 -16.07 -33.27 -41.48
N ASP A 78 -15.59 -34.08 -40.53
CA ASP A 78 -15.97 -34.06 -39.12
C ASP A 78 -15.19 -33.03 -38.27
N GLY A 79 -14.31 -32.23 -38.88
CA GLY A 79 -13.50 -31.23 -38.20
C GLY A 79 -12.20 -31.77 -37.57
N THR A 80 -11.90 -33.06 -37.70
CA THR A 80 -10.63 -33.64 -37.19
C THR A 80 -9.46 -33.35 -38.13
N VAL A 81 -8.25 -33.18 -37.57
CA VAL A 81 -7.06 -32.87 -38.38
C VAL A 81 -6.53 -34.15 -39.05
N THR A 82 -6.28 -34.08 -40.35
CA THR A 82 -5.86 -35.23 -41.19
C THR A 82 -4.36 -35.59 -41.09
N TYR A 83 -3.61 -34.86 -40.26
CA TYR A 83 -2.16 -34.96 -40.18
C TYR A 83 -1.68 -36.26 -39.51
N SER A 84 -0.67 -36.89 -40.10
CA SER A 84 0.13 -37.98 -39.50
C SER A 84 1.61 -37.75 -39.85
N ASP A 85 2.50 -38.17 -38.95
CA ASP A 85 3.96 -38.17 -39.20
C ASP A 85 4.35 -39.09 -40.37
N ASP A 86 3.45 -39.96 -40.86
CA ASP A 86 3.66 -40.77 -42.07
C ASP A 86 3.82 -39.93 -43.34
N ARG A 87 3.34 -38.67 -43.32
CA ARG A 87 3.51 -37.71 -44.43
C ARG A 87 4.95 -37.21 -44.58
N LEU A 88 5.82 -37.48 -43.61
CA LEU A 88 7.22 -37.09 -43.65
C LEU A 88 8.00 -38.04 -44.57
N THR A 89 8.73 -37.47 -45.53
CA THR A 89 9.62 -38.21 -46.43
C THR A 89 10.90 -38.66 -45.72
N ASP A 90 11.68 -39.55 -46.36
CA ASP A 90 13.00 -39.95 -45.84
C ASP A 90 13.96 -38.75 -45.72
N ILE A 91 13.81 -37.74 -46.59
CA ILE A 91 14.58 -36.49 -46.52
C ILE A 91 14.14 -35.69 -45.30
N ASP A 92 12.84 -35.54 -45.07
CA ASP A 92 12.29 -34.82 -43.90
C ASP A 92 12.83 -35.44 -42.60
N ARG A 93 12.81 -36.77 -42.50
CA ARG A 93 13.28 -37.48 -41.30
C ARG A 93 14.77 -37.25 -41.05
N LYS A 94 15.60 -37.34 -42.09
CA LYS A 94 17.05 -37.04 -42.00
C LYS A 94 17.29 -35.59 -41.56
N ASN A 95 16.56 -34.64 -42.15
CA ASN A 95 16.68 -33.22 -41.81
C ASN A 95 16.24 -32.94 -40.37
N ILE A 96 15.15 -33.56 -39.91
CA ILE A 96 14.69 -33.47 -38.52
C ILE A 96 15.76 -34.02 -37.56
N GLU A 97 16.37 -35.16 -37.86
CA GLU A 97 17.44 -35.73 -37.02
C GLU A 97 18.66 -34.81 -36.93
N ILE A 98 19.08 -34.22 -38.05
CA ILE A 98 20.21 -33.28 -38.12
C ILE A 98 19.89 -32.03 -37.28
N LEU A 99 18.71 -31.44 -37.46
CA LEU A 99 18.27 -30.26 -36.72
C LEU A 99 18.13 -30.56 -35.22
N LEU A 100 17.58 -31.70 -34.84
CA LEU A 100 17.50 -32.14 -33.44
C LEU A 100 18.87 -32.33 -32.80
N LYS A 101 19.86 -32.83 -33.55
CA LYS A 101 21.24 -32.96 -33.07
C LYS A 101 21.84 -31.57 -32.81
N LYS A 102 21.65 -30.62 -33.73
CA LYS A 102 22.14 -29.24 -33.56
C LYS A 102 21.42 -28.52 -32.41
N GLU A 103 20.11 -28.69 -32.29
CA GLU A 103 19.31 -28.15 -31.19
C GLU A 103 19.82 -28.65 -29.83
N LYS A 104 20.08 -29.95 -29.71
CA LYS A 104 20.68 -30.55 -28.50
C LYS A 104 22.09 -30.02 -28.19
N GLU A 105 22.86 -29.65 -29.21
CA GLU A 105 24.17 -29.02 -29.04
C GLU A 105 24.02 -27.59 -28.52
N LEU A 106 23.17 -26.79 -29.15
CA LEU A 106 22.89 -25.40 -28.75
C LEU A 106 22.26 -25.34 -27.36
N LEU A 107 21.36 -26.25 -26.99
CA LEU A 107 20.76 -26.30 -25.65
C LEU A 107 21.80 -26.49 -24.52
N LYS A 108 22.94 -27.13 -24.81
CA LYS A 108 24.05 -27.22 -23.83
C LYS A 108 24.73 -25.88 -23.58
N GLN A 109 24.52 -24.92 -24.47
CA GLN A 109 25.04 -23.55 -24.43
C GLN A 109 24.00 -22.54 -23.90
N ASN A 110 22.90 -22.99 -23.29
CA ASN A 110 21.93 -22.11 -22.61
C ASN A 110 22.60 -21.21 -21.57
N PHE A 111 23.71 -21.68 -21.00
CA PHE A 111 24.53 -20.91 -20.10
C PHE A 111 25.95 -20.84 -20.62
N ILE A 112 26.56 -19.67 -20.50
CA ILE A 112 27.96 -19.40 -20.82
C ILE A 112 28.71 -19.04 -19.55
N GLU A 113 30.03 -19.22 -19.56
CA GLU A 113 30.89 -18.85 -18.45
C GLU A 113 31.73 -17.64 -18.87
N ILE A 114 31.56 -16.52 -18.17
CA ILE A 114 32.32 -15.28 -18.37
C ILE A 114 32.88 -14.88 -17.02
N ASP A 115 34.20 -14.69 -16.92
CA ASP A 115 34.92 -14.36 -15.69
C ASP A 115 34.62 -15.31 -14.50
N GLY A 116 34.48 -16.61 -14.80
CA GLY A 116 34.16 -17.64 -13.80
C GLY A 116 32.72 -17.58 -13.27
N LYS A 117 31.84 -16.80 -13.91
CA LYS A 117 30.41 -16.70 -13.56
C LYS A 117 29.56 -17.29 -14.67
N LYS A 118 28.61 -18.14 -14.27
CA LYS A 118 27.58 -18.69 -15.15
C LYS A 118 26.54 -17.61 -15.50
N LYS A 119 26.41 -17.28 -16.77
CA LYS A 119 25.46 -16.31 -17.34
C LYS A 119 24.50 -16.99 -18.32
N ILE A 120 23.32 -16.42 -18.56
CA ILE A 120 22.42 -16.86 -19.65
C ILE A 120 23.08 -16.51 -20.99
N ASN A 121 23.05 -17.43 -21.94
CA ASN A 121 23.30 -17.10 -23.34
C ASN A 121 22.03 -16.52 -23.98
N THR A 122 21.99 -15.20 -24.16
CA THR A 122 20.81 -14.50 -24.71
C THR A 122 20.52 -14.90 -26.16
N ASP A 123 21.53 -15.28 -26.94
CA ASP A 123 21.36 -15.75 -28.33
C ASP A 123 20.61 -17.09 -28.40
N ASN A 124 20.53 -17.79 -27.26
CA ASN A 124 19.85 -19.06 -27.13
C ASN A 124 18.41 -18.96 -26.62
N ILE A 125 17.86 -17.75 -26.45
CA ILE A 125 16.48 -17.55 -26.02
C ILE A 125 15.56 -17.58 -27.24
N ILE A 126 14.66 -18.57 -27.30
CA ILE A 126 13.84 -18.86 -28.49
C ILE A 126 12.75 -17.83 -28.80
N ASN A 127 12.36 -17.02 -27.81
CA ASN A 127 11.18 -16.19 -27.88
C ASN A 127 11.42 -14.70 -27.53
N LEU A 128 12.67 -14.23 -27.58
CA LEU A 128 12.99 -12.81 -27.31
C LEU A 128 12.18 -11.84 -28.19
N TRP A 129 11.92 -12.22 -29.44
CA TRP A 129 11.16 -11.44 -30.41
C TRP A 129 9.73 -11.10 -29.95
N GLN A 130 9.15 -11.83 -28.98
CA GLN A 130 7.82 -11.54 -28.43
C GLN A 130 7.78 -10.27 -27.57
N PHE A 131 8.95 -9.78 -27.12
CA PHE A 131 9.06 -8.70 -26.15
C PHE A 131 9.61 -7.38 -26.75
N GLY A 132 9.76 -7.34 -28.08
CA GLY A 132 10.27 -6.19 -28.81
C GLY A 132 11.79 -6.03 -28.76
N GLU A 133 12.25 -4.82 -29.00
CA GLU A 133 13.68 -4.51 -29.04
C GLU A 133 14.25 -4.32 -27.64
N PHE A 134 15.30 -5.08 -27.34
CA PHE A 134 16.10 -4.94 -26.12
C PHE A 134 17.32 -4.07 -26.42
N SER A 135 17.63 -3.15 -25.50
CA SER A 135 18.92 -2.47 -25.55
C SER A 135 20.05 -3.45 -25.20
N PRO A 136 21.31 -3.16 -25.61
CA PRO A 136 22.45 -3.95 -25.17
C PRO A 136 22.54 -4.11 -23.64
N ASP A 137 22.14 -3.08 -22.89
CA ASP A 137 22.10 -3.11 -21.43
C ASP A 137 21.03 -4.07 -20.90
N ASP A 138 19.87 -4.14 -21.54
CA ASP A 138 18.80 -5.06 -21.13
C ASP A 138 19.21 -6.51 -21.37
N LEU A 139 19.87 -6.79 -22.49
CA LEU A 139 20.43 -8.10 -22.80
C LEU A 139 21.55 -8.48 -21.82
N GLU A 140 22.43 -7.54 -21.47
CA GLU A 140 23.48 -7.80 -20.48
C GLU A 140 22.90 -8.08 -19.09
N ARG A 141 21.87 -7.32 -18.66
CA ARG A 141 21.16 -7.60 -17.40
C ARG A 141 20.48 -8.97 -17.44
N LEU A 142 19.83 -9.32 -18.53
CA LEU A 142 19.19 -10.62 -18.71
C LEU A 142 20.22 -11.76 -18.68
N SER A 143 21.35 -11.58 -19.35
CA SER A 143 22.50 -12.48 -19.35
C SER A 143 23.05 -12.69 -17.94
N GLN A 144 23.30 -11.59 -17.23
CA GLN A 144 23.95 -11.59 -15.93
C GLN A 144 23.03 -12.06 -14.79
N PHE A 145 21.79 -11.58 -14.75
CA PHE A 145 20.88 -11.77 -13.61
C PHE A 145 19.78 -12.79 -13.89
N GLY A 146 19.58 -13.19 -15.14
CA GLY A 146 18.48 -14.07 -15.54
C GLY A 146 17.13 -13.38 -15.66
N PHE A 147 17.08 -12.06 -15.48
CA PHE A 147 15.91 -11.22 -15.72
C PHE A 147 16.35 -9.78 -16.05
N THR A 148 15.46 -9.02 -16.67
CA THR A 148 15.63 -7.58 -16.88
C THR A 148 14.29 -6.88 -16.68
N ILE A 149 14.32 -5.61 -16.29
CA ILE A 149 13.15 -4.74 -16.17
C ILE A 149 13.33 -3.64 -17.20
N PHE A 150 12.36 -3.52 -18.10
CA PHE A 150 12.35 -2.54 -19.17
C PHE A 150 10.92 -2.01 -19.33
N PRO A 151 10.73 -0.79 -19.89
CA PRO A 151 9.40 -0.27 -20.16
C PRO A 151 8.61 -1.25 -21.02
N CYS A 152 7.37 -1.56 -20.61
CA CYS A 152 6.48 -2.34 -21.46
C CYS A 152 6.28 -1.60 -22.77
N ARG A 153 6.45 -2.29 -23.90
CA ARG A 153 6.23 -1.72 -25.23
C ARG A 153 5.20 -2.52 -26.00
N TYR A 154 4.56 -1.87 -26.96
CA TYR A 154 3.58 -2.47 -27.83
C TYR A 154 3.84 -2.06 -29.28
N PRO A 155 3.68 -2.99 -30.25
CA PRO A 155 3.79 -2.63 -31.66
C PRO A 155 2.56 -1.81 -32.04
N ASP A 156 2.76 -0.63 -32.62
CA ASP A 156 1.65 0.22 -33.04
C ASP A 156 0.71 -0.57 -34.00
N PRO A 157 -0.56 -0.79 -33.62
CA PRO A 157 -1.50 -1.54 -34.43
C PRO A 157 -1.88 -0.86 -35.76
N GLU A 158 -1.60 0.44 -35.89
CA GLU A 158 -1.92 1.28 -37.05
C GLU A 158 -0.72 1.55 -37.95
N SER A 159 0.51 1.29 -37.47
CA SER A 159 1.74 1.47 -38.24
C SER A 159 2.09 0.22 -39.05
N ASP A 160 2.42 0.44 -40.34
CA ASP A 160 3.02 -0.58 -41.21
C ASP A 160 4.51 -0.80 -40.89
N ASP A 161 5.17 0.19 -40.25
CA ASP A 161 6.51 0.07 -39.70
C ASP A 161 6.45 -0.46 -38.26
N VAL A 162 7.40 -1.32 -37.88
CA VAL A 162 7.41 -1.93 -36.55
C VAL A 162 8.03 -0.99 -35.50
N GLU A 163 7.34 0.10 -35.20
CA GLU A 163 7.73 0.98 -34.12
C GLU A 163 7.09 0.53 -32.80
N TRP A 164 7.95 0.26 -31.80
CA TRP A 164 7.54 -0.16 -30.46
C TRP A 164 7.32 1.06 -29.56
N GLN A 165 6.06 1.37 -29.26
CA GLN A 165 5.71 2.48 -28.39
C GLN A 165 5.57 2.04 -26.93
N PRO A 166 5.84 2.90 -25.94
CA PRO A 166 5.52 2.61 -24.54
C PRO A 166 4.05 2.20 -24.40
N ALA A 167 3.81 1.08 -23.73
CA ALA A 167 2.45 0.59 -23.55
C ALA A 167 1.66 1.53 -22.62
N PRO A 168 0.45 1.95 -22.99
CA PRO A 168 -0.38 2.87 -22.19
C PRO A 168 -1.08 2.15 -21.02
N TYR A 169 -0.52 1.05 -20.51
CA TYR A 169 -1.17 0.23 -19.50
C TYR A 169 -1.04 0.86 -18.11
N GLU A 170 -2.16 1.27 -17.54
CA GLU A 170 -2.22 1.78 -16.17
C GLU A 170 -2.28 0.67 -15.11
N GLN A 171 -2.63 -0.57 -15.50
CA GLN A 171 -2.83 -1.70 -14.59
C GLN A 171 -2.30 -3.01 -15.20
N PHE A 172 -1.87 -3.93 -14.34
CA PHE A 172 -1.26 -5.21 -14.76
C PHE A 172 -2.19 -6.11 -15.59
N PHE A 173 -3.52 -6.03 -15.37
CA PHE A 173 -4.45 -6.91 -16.07
C PHE A 173 -4.46 -6.67 -17.59
N TRP A 174 -4.19 -5.45 -18.07
CA TRP A 174 -4.04 -5.18 -19.50
C TRP A 174 -2.87 -5.94 -20.10
N LEU A 175 -1.74 -6.01 -19.39
CA LEU A 175 -0.58 -6.78 -19.82
C LEU A 175 -0.92 -8.28 -19.86
N TYR A 176 -1.61 -8.80 -18.85
CA TYR A 176 -1.99 -10.21 -18.82
C TYR A 176 -3.02 -10.57 -19.89
N GLU A 177 -4.02 -9.72 -20.11
CA GLU A 177 -4.99 -9.94 -21.19
C GLU A 177 -4.29 -9.95 -22.56
N ASN A 178 -3.41 -8.99 -22.82
CA ASN A 178 -2.67 -8.92 -24.08
C ASN A 178 -1.71 -10.09 -24.25
N ASN A 179 -0.94 -10.45 -23.22
CA ASN A 179 -0.09 -11.61 -23.26
C ASN A 179 -0.89 -12.89 -23.61
N ASN A 180 -2.13 -13.03 -23.11
CA ASN A 180 -2.99 -14.14 -23.50
C ASN A 180 -3.43 -14.04 -24.98
N TYR A 181 -3.82 -12.85 -25.45
CA TYR A 181 -4.14 -12.63 -26.86
C TYR A 181 -2.97 -12.90 -27.81
N TYR A 182 -1.73 -12.69 -27.37
CA TYR A 182 -0.48 -12.89 -28.13
C TYR A 182 0.30 -14.16 -27.73
N GLY A 183 -0.29 -15.01 -26.89
CA GLY A 183 0.31 -16.21 -26.31
C GLY A 183 1.74 -16.02 -25.80
N VAL A 184 1.99 -14.87 -25.20
CA VAL A 184 3.19 -14.59 -24.42
C VAL A 184 2.96 -15.13 -23.02
N ALA A 185 3.89 -15.93 -22.50
CA ALA A 185 3.78 -16.46 -21.14
C ALA A 185 3.73 -15.32 -20.09
N HIS A 186 2.87 -15.47 -19.08
CA HIS A 186 2.87 -14.54 -17.94
C HIS A 186 3.97 -14.87 -16.95
N PHE A 187 4.66 -13.84 -16.49
CA PHE A 187 5.43 -13.90 -15.26
C PHE A 187 4.71 -13.08 -14.20
N ILE A 188 3.97 -13.76 -13.32
CA ILE A 188 3.20 -13.12 -12.27
C ILE A 188 4.11 -12.88 -11.07
N THR A 189 4.28 -11.62 -10.69
CA THR A 189 5.08 -11.23 -9.53
C THR A 189 4.20 -10.91 -8.33
N THR A 190 4.82 -10.76 -7.17
CA THR A 190 4.14 -10.33 -5.94
C THR A 190 3.58 -8.91 -6.05
N ASP A 191 4.10 -8.07 -6.95
CA ASP A 191 3.58 -6.72 -7.22
C ASP A 191 2.09 -6.75 -7.60
N ALA A 192 1.68 -7.69 -8.47
CA ALA A 192 0.28 -7.82 -8.87
C ALA A 192 -0.63 -8.21 -7.69
N ILE A 193 -0.15 -9.08 -6.80
CA ILE A 193 -0.90 -9.50 -5.61
C ILE A 193 -1.03 -8.36 -4.59
N LEU A 194 0.05 -7.61 -4.36
CA LEU A 194 0.04 -6.44 -3.47
C LEU A 194 -0.85 -5.33 -4.02
N GLN A 195 -0.81 -5.09 -5.34
CA GLN A 195 -1.69 -4.11 -5.99
C GLN A 195 -3.16 -4.50 -5.85
N LEU A 196 -3.50 -5.78 -6.04
CA LEU A 196 -4.86 -6.26 -5.82
C LEU A 196 -5.30 -6.10 -4.36
N TYR A 197 -4.42 -6.41 -3.41
CA TYR A 197 -4.68 -6.18 -1.99
C TYR A 197 -4.94 -4.70 -1.70
N HIS A 198 -4.10 -3.80 -2.20
CA HIS A 198 -4.27 -2.35 -2.04
C HIS A 198 -5.61 -1.87 -2.61
N ILE A 199 -5.95 -2.26 -3.85
CA ILE A 199 -7.24 -1.91 -4.47
C ILE A 199 -8.41 -2.40 -3.62
N PHE A 200 -8.34 -3.64 -3.12
CA PHE A 200 -9.40 -4.22 -2.29
C PHE A 200 -9.52 -3.52 -0.94
N PHE A 201 -8.40 -3.26 -0.26
CA PHE A 201 -8.35 -2.55 1.00
C PHE A 201 -8.94 -1.14 0.88
N ASP A 202 -8.48 -0.35 -0.09
CA ASP A 202 -8.96 1.00 -0.35
C ASP A 202 -10.44 1.02 -0.77
N PHE A 203 -10.87 0.09 -1.63
CA PHE A 203 -12.27 0.00 -2.04
C PHE A 203 -13.21 -0.35 -0.87
N THR A 204 -12.84 -1.33 -0.04
CA THR A 204 -13.65 -1.71 1.12
C THR A 204 -13.69 -0.61 2.17
N LEU A 205 -12.57 0.03 2.45
CA LEU A 205 -12.50 1.15 3.39
C LEU A 205 -13.37 2.32 2.94
N ARG A 206 -13.27 2.73 1.68
CA ARG A 206 -14.13 3.79 1.13
C ARG A 206 -15.61 3.51 1.31
N ASN A 207 -16.07 2.33 0.89
CA ASN A 207 -17.49 2.01 0.95
C ASN A 207 -17.97 1.88 2.40
N LEU A 208 -17.12 1.36 3.29
CA LEU A 208 -17.41 1.35 4.72
C LEU A 208 -17.59 2.78 5.25
N GLU A 209 -16.62 3.66 4.98
CA GLU A 209 -16.63 5.05 5.45
C GLU A 209 -17.82 5.84 4.90
N SER A 210 -18.07 5.78 3.58
CA SER A 210 -19.14 6.56 2.94
C SER A 210 -20.54 6.00 3.18
N GLU A 211 -20.73 4.69 3.06
CA GLU A 211 -22.08 4.10 3.08
C GLU A 211 -22.54 3.68 4.47
N LYS A 212 -21.61 3.36 5.38
CA LYS A 212 -21.93 2.80 6.71
C LYS A 212 -21.56 3.74 7.83
N LEU A 213 -20.34 4.28 7.84
CA LEU A 213 -19.86 5.07 8.98
C LEU A 213 -20.34 6.52 8.92
N TYR A 214 -20.33 7.16 7.75
CA TYR A 214 -20.76 8.56 7.62
C TYR A 214 -22.17 8.83 8.17
N PRO A 215 -23.22 8.03 7.86
CA PRO A 215 -24.53 8.22 8.46
C PRO A 215 -24.52 8.08 10.00
N VAL A 216 -23.72 7.15 10.54
CA VAL A 216 -23.63 6.90 11.98
C VAL A 216 -22.93 8.06 12.69
N VAL A 217 -21.83 8.57 12.12
CA VAL A 217 -21.12 9.75 12.64
C VAL A 217 -22.05 10.95 12.67
N LYS A 218 -22.80 11.20 11.59
CA LYS A 218 -23.76 12.30 11.52
C LYS A 218 -24.80 12.22 12.64
N VAL A 219 -25.41 11.06 12.83
CA VAL A 219 -26.39 10.85 13.91
C VAL A 219 -25.74 11.04 15.29
N LEU A 220 -24.59 10.41 15.53
CA LEU A 220 -23.91 10.48 16.81
C LEU A 220 -23.53 11.93 17.17
N THR A 221 -22.94 12.66 16.22
CA THR A 221 -22.58 14.08 16.39
C THR A 221 -23.80 14.92 16.71
N GLU A 222 -24.90 14.76 15.98
CA GLU A 222 -26.14 15.50 16.20
C GLU A 222 -26.72 15.22 17.60
N GLN A 223 -26.75 13.95 18.02
CA GLN A 223 -27.25 13.58 19.36
C GLN A 223 -26.35 14.14 20.47
N MET A 224 -25.04 14.03 20.34
CA MET A 224 -24.09 14.55 21.35
C MET A 224 -24.18 16.07 21.46
N LEU A 225 -24.37 16.79 20.35
CA LEU A 225 -24.61 18.22 20.34
C LEU A 225 -25.91 18.58 21.07
N GLN A 226 -27.02 17.93 20.72
CA GLN A 226 -28.33 18.21 21.32
C GLN A 226 -28.35 17.92 22.82
N ILE A 227 -27.75 16.81 23.26
CA ILE A 227 -27.69 16.44 24.69
C ILE A 227 -26.83 17.46 25.46
N SER A 228 -25.74 17.95 24.85
CA SER A 228 -24.92 19.00 25.47
C SER A 228 -25.65 20.33 25.58
N GLN A 229 -26.47 20.69 24.59
CA GLN A 229 -27.34 21.87 24.63
C GLN A 229 -28.39 21.76 25.73
N ASN A 230 -29.05 20.60 25.86
CA ASN A 230 -30.04 20.37 26.91
C ASN A 230 -29.40 20.48 28.30
N LEU A 231 -28.24 19.82 28.51
CA LEU A 231 -27.52 19.90 29.77
C LEU A 231 -27.14 21.34 30.13
N TYR A 232 -26.67 22.14 29.16
CA TYR A 232 -26.34 23.55 29.37
C TYR A 232 -27.54 24.40 29.82
N GLN A 233 -28.73 24.12 29.29
CA GLN A 233 -29.97 24.84 29.61
C GLN A 233 -30.56 24.41 30.96
N GLU A 234 -30.44 23.14 31.32
CA GLU A 234 -31.12 22.55 32.50
C GLU A 234 -30.29 22.64 33.79
N THR A 235 -28.96 22.64 33.71
CA THR A 235 -28.10 22.64 34.90
C THR A 235 -28.03 24.01 35.58
N GLU A 236 -28.14 24.01 36.91
CA GLU A 236 -27.87 25.19 37.74
C GLU A 236 -26.40 25.24 38.22
N ASN A 237 -25.66 24.13 38.11
CA ASN A 237 -24.25 24.07 38.53
C ASN A 237 -23.35 24.76 37.49
N THR A 238 -22.67 25.82 37.89
CA THR A 238 -21.80 26.64 37.02
C THR A 238 -20.68 25.83 36.35
N ASN A 239 -20.07 24.86 37.04
CA ASN A 239 -18.97 24.06 36.47
C ASN A 239 -19.49 23.11 35.40
N ILE A 240 -20.64 22.46 35.65
CA ILE A 240 -21.31 21.61 34.67
C ILE A 240 -21.78 22.44 33.48
N GLN A 241 -22.34 23.63 33.71
CA GLN A 241 -22.78 24.53 32.65
C GLN A 241 -21.61 24.94 31.74
N LYS A 242 -20.46 25.30 32.30
CA LYS A 242 -19.25 25.62 31.53
C LYS A 242 -18.75 24.43 30.72
N ALA A 243 -18.69 23.25 31.32
CA ALA A 243 -18.25 22.03 30.61
C ALA A 243 -19.24 21.63 29.49
N ALA A 244 -20.55 21.80 29.71
CA ALA A 244 -21.57 21.60 28.69
C ALA A 244 -21.40 22.60 27.53
N LEU A 245 -21.14 23.88 27.82
CA LEU A 245 -20.87 24.90 26.80
C LEU A 245 -19.64 24.55 25.94
N ARG A 246 -18.57 24.03 26.56
CA ARG A 246 -17.39 23.50 25.84
C ARG A 246 -17.75 22.32 24.94
N ASN A 247 -18.59 21.41 25.41
CA ASN A 247 -19.07 20.29 24.59
C ASN A 247 -19.93 20.73 23.41
N ILE A 248 -20.77 21.76 23.57
CA ILE A 248 -21.50 22.36 22.46
C ILE A 248 -20.51 22.85 21.40
N ALA A 249 -19.49 23.62 21.77
CA ALA A 249 -18.48 24.10 20.83
C ALA A 249 -17.73 22.94 20.15
N TYR A 250 -17.35 21.91 20.92
CA TYR A 250 -16.64 20.74 20.41
C TYR A 250 -17.43 19.92 19.37
N PHE A 251 -18.74 19.73 19.58
CA PHE A 251 -19.60 18.97 18.67
C PHE A 251 -20.19 19.81 17.53
N ALA A 252 -20.29 21.14 17.69
CA ALA A 252 -20.79 22.05 16.67
C ALA A 252 -19.91 22.08 15.41
N VAL A 253 -18.58 22.04 15.56
CA VAL A 253 -17.65 22.11 14.43
C VAL A 253 -17.79 20.88 13.49
N PRO A 254 -17.73 19.62 13.99
CA PRO A 254 -18.06 18.45 13.18
C PRO A 254 -19.50 18.44 12.65
N GLN A 255 -20.48 18.93 13.40
CA GLN A 255 -21.86 19.03 12.93
C GLN A 255 -21.94 19.88 11.66
N PHE A 256 -21.23 21.01 11.65
CA PHE A 256 -21.11 21.85 10.45
C PHE A 256 -20.43 21.08 9.31
N PHE A 257 -19.30 20.40 9.54
CA PHE A 257 -18.65 19.63 8.48
C PHE A 257 -19.54 18.54 7.89
N LEU A 258 -20.37 17.88 8.71
CA LEU A 258 -21.21 16.77 8.27
C LEU A 258 -22.48 17.24 7.54
N THR A 259 -22.99 18.43 7.85
CA THR A 259 -24.32 18.88 7.42
C THR A 259 -24.34 20.19 6.64
N GLU A 260 -23.29 21.00 6.74
CA GLU A 260 -23.23 22.40 6.29
C GLU A 260 -24.33 23.29 6.88
N SER A 261 -24.99 22.82 7.94
CA SER A 261 -26.00 23.60 8.66
C SER A 261 -25.31 24.51 9.67
N GLU A 262 -25.54 25.81 9.54
CA GLU A 262 -25.18 26.76 10.58
C GLU A 262 -26.15 26.59 11.76
N GLY A 263 -25.58 26.31 12.94
CA GLY A 263 -26.31 26.29 14.20
C GLY A 263 -26.36 27.68 14.82
N SER A 264 -27.36 27.91 15.68
CA SER A 264 -27.39 29.06 16.57
C SER A 264 -26.95 28.63 17.97
N TYR A 265 -25.86 29.22 18.44
CA TYR A 265 -25.25 28.94 19.72
C TYR A 265 -25.23 30.20 20.60
N PRO A 266 -25.00 30.08 21.92
CA PRO A 266 -24.74 31.23 22.77
C PRO A 266 -23.66 32.16 22.17
N HIS A 267 -23.87 33.46 22.27
CA HIS A 267 -23.04 34.48 21.60
C HIS A 267 -21.54 34.29 21.88
N ASP A 268 -21.20 33.91 23.11
CA ASP A 268 -19.82 33.71 23.59
C ASP A 268 -19.06 32.61 22.84
N ILE A 269 -19.74 31.61 22.26
CA ILE A 269 -19.10 30.50 21.53
C ILE A 269 -19.37 30.50 20.02
N GLN A 270 -20.36 31.26 19.53
CA GLN A 270 -20.68 31.33 18.10
C GLN A 270 -19.47 31.78 17.27
N THR A 271 -18.81 32.86 17.69
CA THR A 271 -17.64 33.41 16.99
C THR A 271 -16.45 32.44 17.01
N ILE A 272 -16.27 31.75 18.14
CA ILE A 272 -15.21 30.74 18.30
C ILE A 272 -15.46 29.57 17.35
N ILE A 273 -16.67 29.02 17.31
CA ILE A 273 -17.03 27.91 16.42
C ILE A 273 -16.77 28.28 14.94
N GLN A 274 -17.16 29.48 14.53
CA GLN A 274 -16.93 29.95 13.16
C GLN A 274 -15.43 30.07 12.85
N SER A 275 -14.65 30.64 13.78
CA SER A 275 -13.18 30.74 13.66
C SER A 275 -12.53 29.37 13.45
N GLU A 276 -12.96 28.35 14.21
CA GLU A 276 -12.43 26.98 14.08
C GLU A 276 -12.83 26.31 12.76
N ILE A 277 -14.05 26.56 12.27
CA ILE A 277 -14.51 26.12 10.95
C ILE A 277 -13.66 26.76 9.86
N ASP A 278 -13.43 28.07 9.92
CA ASP A 278 -12.67 28.81 8.91
C ASP A 278 -11.21 28.38 8.87
N LYS A 279 -10.55 28.22 10.04
CA LYS A 279 -9.18 27.71 10.12
C LYS A 279 -9.05 26.28 9.59
N SER A 280 -10.00 25.41 9.91
CA SER A 280 -10.00 24.01 9.46
C SER A 280 -10.24 23.91 7.95
N THR A 281 -11.22 24.65 7.41
CA THR A 281 -11.52 24.66 5.97
C THR A 281 -10.45 25.37 5.14
N GLY A 282 -9.81 26.40 5.70
CA GLY A 282 -8.67 27.09 5.10
C GLY A 282 -7.33 26.36 5.25
N ALA A 283 -7.27 25.35 6.12
CA ALA A 283 -6.07 24.57 6.44
C ALA A 283 -4.83 25.46 6.73
N VAL A 284 -5.01 26.48 7.57
CA VAL A 284 -4.07 27.61 7.75
C VAL A 284 -2.71 27.26 8.39
N GLY A 285 -2.43 25.99 8.64
CA GLY A 285 -1.22 25.54 9.34
C GLY A 285 -1.39 25.59 10.86
N ARG A 286 -0.32 25.93 11.60
CA ARG A 286 -0.34 25.95 13.06
C ARG A 286 -0.88 27.27 13.60
N GLU A 287 -1.99 27.22 14.32
CA GLU A 287 -2.61 28.38 14.97
C GLU A 287 -3.27 28.01 16.29
N ASN A 288 -3.64 29.03 17.07
CA ASN A 288 -4.38 28.83 18.32
C ASN A 288 -5.78 28.27 18.04
N SER A 289 -6.17 27.20 18.73
CA SER A 289 -7.57 26.79 18.84
C SER A 289 -8.17 27.32 20.14
N GLU A 290 -9.16 28.20 20.03
CA GLU A 290 -9.77 28.85 21.20
C GLU A 290 -10.67 27.88 21.98
N ILE A 291 -11.23 26.85 21.34
CA ILE A 291 -12.04 25.81 21.99
C ILE A 291 -11.23 25.01 23.02
N PHE A 292 -9.94 24.79 22.73
CA PHE A 292 -9.05 23.96 23.54
C PHE A 292 -8.10 24.78 24.43
N ASN A 293 -8.25 26.10 24.47
CA ASN A 293 -7.60 26.91 25.50
C ASN A 293 -8.09 26.43 26.89
N PRO A 294 -7.19 26.12 27.84
CA PRO A 294 -7.60 25.75 29.20
C PRO A 294 -8.49 26.83 29.81
N ASP A 295 -9.70 26.47 30.25
CA ASP A 295 -10.72 27.41 30.75
C ASP A 295 -11.12 28.56 29.79
N PHE A 296 -10.91 28.40 28.48
CA PHE A 296 -10.97 29.50 27.50
C PHE A 296 -10.04 30.66 27.82
N ASN A 297 -8.97 30.42 28.58
CA ASN A 297 -8.03 31.45 28.94
C ASN A 297 -7.24 31.89 27.69
N PRO A 298 -7.40 33.14 27.21
CA PRO A 298 -6.71 33.62 26.01
C PRO A 298 -5.19 33.73 26.19
N ASP A 299 -4.71 33.72 27.43
CA ASP A 299 -3.28 33.79 27.77
C ASP A 299 -2.58 32.42 27.62
N ILE A 300 -3.33 31.31 27.59
CA ILE A 300 -2.81 29.95 27.42
C ILE A 300 -3.33 29.40 26.09
N LYS A 301 -2.46 29.39 25.08
CA LYS A 301 -2.80 29.03 23.71
C LYS A 301 -2.62 27.54 23.45
N HIS A 302 -3.64 26.89 22.92
CA HIS A 302 -3.56 25.54 22.36
C HIS A 302 -3.13 25.60 20.89
N ASP A 303 -1.88 25.22 20.61
CA ASP A 303 -1.31 25.25 19.26
C ASP A 303 -1.74 24.02 18.44
N MET A 304 -2.76 24.20 17.59
CA MET A 304 -3.33 23.17 16.73
C MET A 304 -2.79 23.28 15.30
N ASP A 305 -2.45 22.15 14.69
CA ASP A 305 -2.07 22.08 13.27
C ASP A 305 -3.28 21.86 12.36
N TYR A 306 -3.85 22.93 11.83
CA TYR A 306 -4.97 22.89 10.88
C TYR A 306 -4.56 22.40 9.48
N SER A 307 -3.27 22.28 9.16
CA SER A 307 -2.85 21.66 7.88
C SER A 307 -3.26 20.19 7.78
N GLN A 308 -3.58 19.56 8.91
CA GLN A 308 -4.08 18.19 8.96
C GLN A 308 -5.47 18.02 8.33
N PHE A 309 -6.21 19.12 8.11
CA PHE A 309 -7.50 19.12 7.42
C PHE A 309 -7.39 19.19 5.89
N ILE A 310 -6.18 19.19 5.32
CA ILE A 310 -6.00 19.07 3.87
C ILE A 310 -6.53 17.71 3.40
N ILE A 311 -7.61 17.73 2.64
CA ILE A 311 -8.24 16.53 2.07
C ILE A 311 -7.30 15.90 1.03
N ARG A 312 -7.05 14.60 1.17
CA ARG A 312 -6.08 13.87 0.35
C ARG A 312 -6.52 12.43 0.08
N GLY A 313 -5.90 11.80 -0.92
CA GLY A 313 -6.18 10.41 -1.28
C GLY A 313 -7.64 10.19 -1.68
N HIS A 314 -8.24 9.09 -1.22
CA HIS A 314 -9.61 8.73 -1.59
C HIS A 314 -10.69 9.68 -1.05
N TYR A 315 -10.40 10.49 -0.04
CA TYR A 315 -11.36 11.46 0.50
C TYR A 315 -11.71 12.59 -0.47
N THR A 316 -10.93 12.75 -1.55
CA THR A 316 -11.21 13.69 -2.64
C THR A 316 -12.29 13.22 -3.62
N ARG A 317 -12.76 11.96 -3.51
CA ARG A 317 -13.59 11.32 -4.53
C ARG A 317 -15.09 11.66 -4.45
N SER A 318 -15.56 12.18 -3.32
CA SER A 318 -16.99 12.51 -3.09
C SER A 318 -17.13 13.51 -1.94
N GLU A 319 -18.21 14.29 -1.93
CA GLU A 319 -18.52 15.20 -0.81
C GLU A 319 -18.74 14.44 0.51
N GLU A 320 -19.37 13.27 0.49
CA GLU A 320 -19.60 12.47 1.71
C GLU A 320 -18.27 12.08 2.38
N LEU A 321 -17.31 11.54 1.61
CA LEU A 321 -15.98 11.23 2.12
C LEU A 321 -15.21 12.48 2.58
N ARG A 322 -15.36 13.61 1.88
CA ARG A 322 -14.76 14.89 2.29
C ARG A 322 -15.26 15.31 3.67
N ARG A 323 -16.58 15.30 3.86
CA ARG A 323 -17.26 15.68 5.12
C ARG A 323 -16.93 14.71 6.25
N TYR A 324 -16.94 13.41 5.96
CA TYR A 324 -16.51 12.37 6.90
C TYR A 324 -15.08 12.62 7.37
N PHE A 325 -14.14 12.84 6.45
CA PHE A 325 -12.75 13.13 6.76
C PHE A 325 -12.62 14.34 7.69
N MET A 326 -13.24 15.48 7.35
CA MET A 326 -13.15 16.69 8.18
C MET A 326 -13.65 16.45 9.62
N ALA A 327 -14.76 15.75 9.79
CA ALA A 327 -15.32 15.44 11.10
C ALA A 327 -14.42 14.48 11.90
N LEU A 328 -13.93 13.39 11.29
CA LEU A 328 -13.08 12.42 11.97
C LEU A 328 -11.67 12.96 12.24
N MET A 329 -11.16 13.84 11.38
CA MET A 329 -9.92 14.58 11.64
C MET A 329 -10.06 15.46 12.87
N TRP A 330 -11.18 16.18 13.01
CA TRP A 330 -11.46 16.98 14.22
C TRP A 330 -11.50 16.10 15.48
N TYR A 331 -12.23 14.98 15.44
CA TYR A 331 -12.32 14.06 16.59
C TYR A 331 -11.01 13.33 16.92
N GLY A 332 -10.15 13.14 15.92
CA GLY A 332 -8.88 12.46 16.07
C GLY A 332 -7.71 13.36 16.45
N GLN A 333 -7.67 14.61 15.97
CA GLN A 333 -6.58 15.57 16.24
C GLN A 333 -6.73 16.30 17.57
N ASN A 334 -7.95 16.47 18.06
CA ASN A 334 -8.20 17.21 19.29
C ASN A 334 -8.31 16.29 20.50
N TYR A 335 -7.78 16.77 21.63
CA TYR A 335 -7.68 16.03 22.88
C TYR A 335 -8.01 16.92 24.08
N PHE A 336 -8.41 16.26 25.16
CA PHE A 336 -8.63 16.88 26.48
C PHE A 336 -7.63 16.31 27.48
N LEU A 337 -6.96 17.18 28.22
CA LEU A 337 -5.92 16.78 29.16
C LEU A 337 -6.52 16.36 30.51
N ALA A 338 -6.17 15.17 30.99
CA ALA A 338 -6.65 14.68 32.28
C ALA A 338 -6.12 15.50 33.47
N ASP A 339 -5.00 16.21 33.30
CA ASP A 339 -4.40 17.07 34.32
C ASP A 339 -5.01 18.48 34.39
N GLN A 340 -5.88 18.83 33.45
CA GLN A 340 -6.67 20.07 33.47
C GLN A 340 -8.08 19.73 33.95
N GLN A 341 -8.51 20.30 35.08
CA GLN A 341 -9.80 19.95 35.69
C GLN A 341 -11.00 20.17 34.75
N ALA A 342 -10.99 21.25 33.99
CA ALA A 342 -12.07 21.55 33.06
C ALA A 342 -12.16 20.55 31.90
N ASP A 343 -11.02 20.07 31.40
CA ASP A 343 -10.92 19.06 30.34
C ASP A 343 -11.31 17.67 30.85
N LEU A 344 -10.86 17.32 32.05
CA LEU A 344 -11.24 16.08 32.72
C LEU A 344 -12.76 16.03 32.95
N LEU A 345 -13.34 17.10 33.51
CA LEU A 345 -14.79 17.20 33.72
C LEU A 345 -15.56 17.11 32.40
N GLN A 346 -15.09 17.80 31.36
CA GLN A 346 -15.66 17.74 30.03
C GLN A 346 -15.67 16.30 29.47
N SER A 347 -14.54 15.59 29.60
CA SER A 347 -14.38 14.20 29.14
C SER A 347 -15.29 13.22 29.88
N LEU A 348 -15.44 13.41 31.20
CA LEU A 348 -16.36 12.63 32.04
C LEU A 348 -17.82 12.86 31.64
N ILE A 349 -18.21 14.11 31.35
CA ILE A 349 -19.56 14.44 30.87
C ILE A 349 -19.84 13.82 29.50
N ILE A 350 -18.91 13.95 28.53
CA ILE A 350 -19.05 13.32 27.20
C ILE A 350 -19.26 11.81 27.36
N THR A 351 -18.44 11.18 28.20
CA THR A 351 -18.51 9.73 28.43
C THR A 351 -19.84 9.36 29.08
N LYS A 352 -20.27 10.07 30.12
CA LYS A 352 -21.58 9.83 30.74
C LYS A 352 -22.72 9.97 29.73
N GLN A 353 -22.69 11.02 28.90
CA GLN A 353 -23.70 11.25 27.85
C GLN A 353 -23.76 10.09 26.85
N LEU A 354 -22.62 9.56 26.40
CA LEU A 354 -22.56 8.40 25.50
C LEU A 354 -23.21 7.13 26.10
N PHE A 355 -22.96 6.86 27.38
CA PHE A 355 -23.40 5.62 28.03
C PHE A 355 -24.83 5.67 28.56
N ASP A 356 -25.33 6.87 28.93
CA ASP A 356 -26.64 7.03 29.56
C ASP A 356 -27.76 7.32 28.56
N ASN A 357 -27.43 7.76 27.34
CA ASN A 357 -28.42 8.14 26.34
C ASN A 357 -28.55 7.09 25.22
N SER A 358 -29.67 7.15 24.52
CA SER A 358 -29.99 6.23 23.42
C SER A 358 -30.73 6.96 22.31
N TYR A 359 -30.56 6.49 21.09
CA TYR A 359 -31.24 6.97 19.90
C TYR A 359 -31.75 5.78 19.10
N ASN A 360 -33.03 5.80 18.70
CA ASN A 360 -33.67 4.70 17.96
C ASN A 360 -33.40 3.30 18.56
N HIS A 361 -33.54 3.16 19.88
CA HIS A 361 -33.33 1.92 20.65
C HIS A 361 -31.88 1.41 20.74
N SER A 362 -30.89 2.12 20.19
CA SER A 362 -29.47 1.84 20.37
C SER A 362 -28.85 2.82 21.35
N LYS A 363 -27.90 2.39 22.19
CA LYS A 363 -27.16 3.33 23.03
C LYS A 363 -26.23 4.17 22.14
N LEU A 364 -25.94 5.40 22.56
CA LEU A 364 -25.00 6.23 21.80
C LEU A 364 -23.59 5.65 21.79
N ILE A 365 -23.19 4.96 22.86
CA ILE A 365 -21.93 4.20 22.86
C ILE A 365 -21.88 3.11 21.78
N ASP A 366 -23.00 2.46 21.46
CA ASP A 366 -23.03 1.43 20.41
C ASP A 366 -22.82 2.07 19.01
N LEU A 367 -23.33 3.29 18.80
CA LEU A 367 -23.06 4.07 17.58
C LEU A 367 -21.58 4.48 17.50
N TRP A 368 -21.00 4.88 18.63
CA TRP A 368 -19.58 5.19 18.74
C TRP A 368 -18.71 3.96 18.43
N GLU A 369 -19.02 2.79 19.02
CA GLU A 369 -18.34 1.52 18.76
C GLU A 369 -18.47 1.07 17.30
N THR A 370 -19.62 1.32 16.67
CA THR A 370 -19.83 1.05 15.24
C THR A 370 -18.84 1.80 14.36
N ILE A 371 -18.37 2.98 14.79
CA ILE A 371 -17.33 3.74 14.10
C ILE A 371 -15.94 3.28 14.54
N TYR A 372 -15.73 3.07 15.84
CA TYR A 372 -14.42 2.79 16.41
C TYR A 372 -13.90 1.39 16.02
N GLU A 373 -14.68 0.33 16.24
CA GLU A 373 -14.24 -1.06 16.07
C GLU A 373 -13.77 -1.41 14.65
N PRO A 374 -14.46 -0.98 13.57
CA PRO A 374 -13.94 -1.22 12.23
C PRO A 374 -12.59 -0.53 12.00
N THR A 375 -12.39 0.68 12.53
CA THR A 375 -11.09 1.38 12.38
C THR A 375 -9.97 0.68 13.15
N VAL A 376 -10.29 0.02 14.27
CA VAL A 376 -9.35 -0.84 15.00
C VAL A 376 -8.94 -2.06 14.18
N PHE A 377 -9.90 -2.71 13.52
CA PHE A 377 -9.62 -3.86 12.65
C PHE A 377 -8.78 -3.50 11.42
N TYR A 378 -8.97 -2.30 10.85
CA TYR A 378 -8.22 -1.84 9.68
C TYR A 378 -6.79 -1.40 10.04
N VAL A 379 -6.63 -0.58 11.07
CA VAL A 379 -5.37 0.14 11.34
C VAL A 379 -4.77 -0.20 12.71
N GLY A 380 -5.60 -0.22 13.76
CA GLY A 380 -5.17 -0.53 15.11
C GLY A 380 -5.87 0.31 16.18
N LEU A 381 -5.54 0.03 17.44
CA LEU A 381 -6.06 0.76 18.60
C LEU A 381 -5.51 2.20 18.66
N SER A 382 -6.26 3.07 19.33
CA SER A 382 -5.80 4.40 19.70
C SER A 382 -4.74 4.36 20.82
N ASP A 383 -3.72 5.20 20.71
CA ASP A 383 -2.70 5.41 21.75
C ASP A 383 -3.27 6.12 22.99
N ASP A 384 -4.34 6.90 22.80
CA ASP A 384 -4.97 7.70 23.84
C ASP A 384 -6.10 6.97 24.58
N LEU A 385 -6.55 7.54 25.70
CA LEU A 385 -7.75 7.08 26.39
C LEU A 385 -8.99 7.59 25.66
N GLY A 386 -10.06 6.79 25.64
CA GLY A 386 -11.34 7.16 25.04
C GLY A 386 -12.53 6.94 25.98
N PRO A 387 -13.75 6.97 25.44
CA PRO A 387 -14.98 6.77 26.21
C PRO A 387 -15.01 5.47 27.01
N GLN A 388 -14.46 4.37 26.48
CA GLN A 388 -14.43 3.08 27.18
C GLN A 388 -13.57 3.13 28.44
N GLU A 389 -12.36 3.68 28.37
CA GLU A 389 -11.50 3.82 29.54
C GLU A 389 -12.08 4.82 30.56
N TYR A 390 -12.63 5.94 30.09
CA TYR A 390 -13.26 6.91 30.97
C TYR A 390 -14.53 6.38 31.63
N LYS A 391 -15.22 5.40 31.02
CA LYS A 391 -16.33 4.72 31.67
C LYS A 391 -15.89 3.91 32.88
N ILE A 392 -14.73 3.25 32.79
CA ILE A 392 -14.13 2.53 33.92
C ILE A 392 -13.80 3.52 35.05
N ILE A 393 -13.26 4.69 34.70
CA ILE A 393 -12.97 5.76 35.66
C ILE A 393 -14.27 6.25 36.34
N LEU A 394 -15.30 6.55 35.55
CA LEU A 394 -16.62 6.97 36.05
C LEU A 394 -17.19 5.96 37.06
N ASP A 395 -17.27 4.68 36.67
CA ASP A 395 -17.87 3.64 37.50
C ASP A 395 -17.07 3.38 38.78
N THR A 396 -15.74 3.50 38.73
CA THR A 396 -14.87 3.22 39.87
C THR A 396 -14.85 4.36 40.87
N VAL A 397 -14.76 5.61 40.39
CA VAL A 397 -14.56 6.79 41.23
C VAL A 397 -15.89 7.35 41.74
N TYR A 398 -16.90 7.37 40.87
CA TYR A 398 -18.18 8.02 41.16
C TYR A 398 -19.31 7.02 41.44
N GLY A 399 -19.24 5.82 40.87
CA GLY A 399 -20.28 4.79 40.96
C GLY A 399 -21.26 4.80 39.78
N LYS A 400 -22.32 3.99 39.88
CA LYS A 400 -23.35 3.87 38.83
C LYS A 400 -24.48 4.88 39.04
N ASN A 401 -25.08 5.36 37.94
CA ASN A 401 -26.26 6.25 37.93
C ASN A 401 -26.10 7.55 38.74
N ILE A 402 -24.93 8.18 38.63
CA ILE A 402 -24.62 9.44 39.32
C ILE A 402 -25.28 10.64 38.62
N PRO A 403 -25.73 11.67 39.39
CA PRO A 403 -26.14 12.94 38.82
C PRO A 403 -24.93 13.71 38.25
N TYR A 404 -25.15 14.67 37.34
CA TYR A 404 -24.05 15.39 36.69
C TYR A 404 -23.27 16.26 37.68
N GLU A 405 -23.94 16.83 38.68
CA GLU A 405 -23.38 17.72 39.68
C GLU A 405 -22.27 17.05 40.50
N ASP A 406 -22.40 15.74 40.74
CA ASP A 406 -21.41 14.94 41.45
C ASP A 406 -20.09 14.81 40.69
N LEU A 407 -20.09 15.00 39.35
CA LEU A 407 -18.87 14.95 38.54
C LEU A 407 -17.93 16.11 38.87
N ALA A 408 -18.47 17.25 39.33
CA ALA A 408 -17.70 18.43 39.68
C ALA A 408 -17.11 18.38 41.09
N ASP A 409 -17.26 17.27 41.84
CA ASP A 409 -16.65 17.10 43.15
C ASP A 409 -15.10 17.11 43.05
N PRO A 410 -14.40 18.05 43.72
CA PRO A 410 -12.96 18.20 43.57
C PRO A 410 -12.14 16.98 44.03
N ILE A 411 -12.61 16.25 45.05
CA ILE A 411 -11.91 15.08 45.59
C ILE A 411 -12.03 13.92 44.60
N LYS A 412 -13.22 13.70 44.04
CA LYS A 412 -13.45 12.69 43.02
C LYS A 412 -12.75 13.03 41.71
N LEU A 413 -12.72 14.30 41.29
CA LEU A 413 -11.94 14.73 40.12
C LEU A 413 -10.45 14.42 40.27
N ALA A 414 -9.86 14.69 41.44
CA ALA A 414 -8.47 14.35 41.71
C ALA A 414 -8.21 12.83 41.66
N ALA A 415 -9.16 12.01 42.14
CA ALA A 415 -9.09 10.56 42.04
C ALA A 415 -9.21 10.07 40.59
N ALA A 416 -10.09 10.69 39.79
CA ALA A 416 -10.29 10.39 38.38
C ALA A 416 -9.05 10.73 37.54
N GLN A 417 -8.43 11.90 37.78
CA GLN A 417 -7.16 12.29 37.17
C GLN A 417 -6.08 11.23 37.40
N LYS A 418 -5.86 10.87 38.67
CA LYS A 418 -4.85 9.88 39.04
C LYS A 418 -5.09 8.54 38.34
N MET A 419 -6.34 8.09 38.27
CA MET A 419 -6.69 6.85 37.59
C MET A 419 -6.44 6.93 36.07
N ALA A 420 -6.75 8.07 35.43
CA ALA A 420 -6.46 8.31 34.03
C ALA A 420 -4.94 8.24 33.76
N GLU A 421 -4.13 8.91 34.57
CA GLU A 421 -2.66 8.88 34.47
C GLU A 421 -2.10 7.47 34.66
N GLU A 422 -2.62 6.70 35.62
CA GLU A 422 -2.23 5.31 35.84
C GLU A 422 -2.59 4.42 34.65
N MET A 423 -3.80 4.56 34.08
CA MET A 423 -4.23 3.79 32.90
C MET A 423 -3.38 4.15 31.68
N TYR A 424 -3.14 5.44 31.47
CA TYR A 424 -2.32 5.95 30.38
C TYR A 424 -0.88 5.44 30.44
N SER A 425 -0.28 5.42 31.64
CA SER A 425 1.09 4.91 31.85
C SER A 425 1.27 3.43 31.47
N LYS A 426 0.19 2.65 31.48
CA LYS A 426 0.18 1.21 31.18
C LYS A 426 -0.09 0.89 29.71
N LYS A 427 -0.58 1.85 28.89
CA LYS A 427 -0.77 1.64 27.45
C LYS A 427 0.59 1.57 26.74
N LYS A 428 0.73 0.61 25.81
CA LYS A 428 1.84 0.60 24.84
C LYS A 428 1.55 1.70 23.81
N ARG A 429 2.48 2.66 23.63
CA ARG A 429 2.33 3.83 22.74
C ARG A 429 3.63 4.13 22.00
N ILE A 430 3.54 4.89 20.90
CA ILE A 430 4.72 5.62 20.38
C ILE A 430 5.13 6.62 21.46
N LYS A 431 6.26 6.37 22.13
CA LYS A 431 6.88 7.39 22.97
C LYS A 431 7.64 8.34 22.05
N THR A 432 6.97 9.38 21.58
CA THR A 432 7.65 10.44 20.83
C THR A 432 8.49 11.26 21.82
N GLU A 433 9.80 11.37 21.58
CA GLU A 433 10.67 12.33 22.29
C GLU A 433 10.45 13.79 21.83
N LEU A 434 9.40 14.06 21.04
CA LEU A 434 8.97 15.44 20.78
C LEU A 434 8.35 16.00 22.07
N TYR A 435 9.11 16.88 22.72
CA TYR A 435 8.75 17.74 23.87
C TYR A 435 7.45 18.58 23.74
N LEU A 436 6.65 18.40 22.68
CA LEU A 436 5.44 19.18 22.37
C LEU A 436 4.14 18.39 22.55
N ILE A 437 4.20 17.07 22.75
CA ILE A 437 3.01 16.29 23.13
C ILE A 437 3.01 16.20 24.65
N PRO A 438 1.94 16.66 25.34
CA PRO A 438 1.83 16.54 26.78
C PRO A 438 2.11 15.10 27.21
N SER A 439 3.01 14.92 28.17
CA SER A 439 3.36 13.61 28.73
C SER A 439 2.24 13.01 29.60
N THR A 440 1.11 13.73 29.70
CA THR A 440 -0.01 13.44 30.58
C THR A 440 -1.15 12.77 29.82
N ALA A 441 -2.07 12.15 30.55
CA ALA A 441 -3.13 11.35 29.95
C ALA A 441 -4.08 12.24 29.12
N GLN A 442 -4.38 11.78 27.90
CA GLN A 442 -5.23 12.49 26.95
C GLN A 442 -6.52 11.68 26.72
N PHE A 443 -7.66 12.35 26.76
CA PHE A 443 -8.91 11.83 26.23
C PHE A 443 -9.06 12.26 24.77
N ARG A 444 -9.39 11.31 23.90
CA ARG A 444 -9.84 11.60 22.53
C ARG A 444 -11.16 10.91 22.25
N PHE A 445 -12.08 11.64 21.62
CA PHE A 445 -13.35 11.05 21.20
C PHE A 445 -13.16 9.99 20.13
N MET A 446 -12.29 10.20 19.13
CA MET A 446 -11.92 9.21 18.10
C MET A 446 -10.41 9.22 17.83
N GLY A 447 -9.61 8.81 18.84
CA GLY A 447 -8.15 8.97 18.83
C GLY A 447 -7.41 8.39 17.61
N GLN A 448 -6.22 8.94 17.36
CA GLN A 448 -5.36 8.49 16.26
C GLN A 448 -4.79 7.11 16.56
N ARG A 449 -4.58 6.34 15.48
CA ARG A 449 -4.29 4.93 15.56
C ARG A 449 -2.78 4.75 15.56
N TYR A 450 -2.33 3.88 16.44
CA TYR A 450 -0.95 3.44 16.48
C TYR A 450 -0.62 2.62 15.23
N ILE A 451 0.34 3.09 14.43
CA ILE A 451 0.91 2.32 13.32
C ILE A 451 2.43 2.15 13.52
N PRO A 452 2.95 0.92 13.32
CA PRO A 452 4.31 0.57 13.69
C PRO A 452 5.37 1.27 12.84
N ASP A 453 5.07 1.60 11.58
CA ASP A 453 5.98 2.33 10.72
C ASP A 453 6.11 3.80 11.15
N SER A 454 5.04 4.45 11.63
CA SER A 454 5.15 5.77 12.27
C SER A 454 6.05 5.74 13.50
N GLU A 455 6.01 4.68 14.31
CA GLU A 455 6.96 4.52 15.41
C GLU A 455 8.40 4.48 14.89
N ILE A 456 8.65 3.64 13.89
CA ILE A 456 9.98 3.46 13.29
C ILE A 456 10.50 4.79 12.74
N LEU A 457 9.69 5.47 11.92
CA LEU A 457 10.06 6.73 11.31
C LEU A 457 10.34 7.80 12.39
N GLN A 458 9.48 7.92 13.40
CA GLN A 458 9.65 8.91 14.47
C GLN A 458 10.91 8.66 15.29
N ARG A 459 11.14 7.42 15.75
CA ARG A 459 12.33 7.05 16.55
C ARG A 459 13.65 7.12 15.77
N LEU A 460 13.58 7.24 14.45
CA LEU A 460 14.75 7.42 13.58
C LEU A 460 14.88 8.85 13.04
N THR A 461 13.99 9.76 13.43
CA THR A 461 14.21 11.20 13.24
C THR A 461 14.82 11.82 14.50
N LYS A 462 15.64 12.85 14.34
CA LYS A 462 16.27 13.56 15.47
C LYS A 462 16.31 15.06 15.24
N TRP A 463 16.06 15.81 16.31
CA TRP A 463 16.15 17.28 16.38
C TRP A 463 17.01 17.67 17.58
N THR A 464 17.57 18.89 17.58
CA THR A 464 18.20 19.42 18.79
C THR A 464 17.17 19.78 19.85
N ASP A 465 17.59 19.72 21.11
CA ASP A 465 16.76 20.10 22.27
C ASP A 465 16.68 21.64 22.48
N THR A 466 17.26 22.42 21.57
CA THR A 466 17.30 23.89 21.62
C THR A 466 16.10 24.53 20.94
N VAL A 467 15.76 25.77 21.29
CA VAL A 467 14.78 26.59 20.55
C VAL A 467 15.53 27.75 19.86
N PRO A 468 15.46 27.89 18.51
CA PRO A 468 14.75 27.01 17.57
C PRO A 468 15.41 25.63 17.45
N ARG A 469 14.58 24.62 17.17
CA ARG A 469 15.07 23.25 16.95
C ARG A 469 15.79 23.18 15.62
N ILE A 470 16.98 22.60 15.63
CA ILE A 470 17.77 22.35 14.43
C ILE A 470 17.61 20.86 14.11
N PRO A 471 17.22 20.51 12.88
CA PRO A 471 17.13 19.11 12.50
C PRO A 471 18.51 18.46 12.51
N LEU A 472 18.64 17.35 13.24
CA LEU A 472 19.78 16.46 13.12
C LEU A 472 19.45 15.46 12.01
N ARG A 473 18.54 14.51 12.21
CA ARG A 473 18.02 13.68 11.10
C ARG A 473 16.54 14.04 10.84
N PRO A 474 16.24 15.04 9.98
CA PRO A 474 14.87 15.54 9.81
C PRO A 474 13.94 14.60 9.04
N PHE A 475 14.49 13.88 8.06
CA PHE A 475 13.70 13.14 7.10
C PHE A 475 13.92 11.64 7.28
N PRO A 476 12.90 10.90 7.72
CA PRO A 476 12.98 9.45 7.74
C PRO A 476 12.78 8.90 6.32
N LYS A 477 13.11 7.63 6.10
CA LYS A 477 13.07 7.00 4.77
C LYS A 477 12.31 5.68 4.81
N GLY A 478 11.71 5.29 3.68
CA GLY A 478 11.12 3.94 3.56
C GLY A 478 12.13 2.81 3.80
N LEU A 479 13.42 3.05 3.55
CA LEU A 479 14.50 2.12 3.90
C LEU A 479 14.61 1.87 5.40
N ASP A 480 14.24 2.84 6.25
CA ASP A 480 14.21 2.69 7.70
C ASP A 480 13.20 1.59 8.09
N VAL A 481 11.98 1.68 7.52
CA VAL A 481 10.92 0.69 7.71
C VAL A 481 11.36 -0.68 7.22
N MET A 482 11.88 -0.78 6.00
CA MET A 482 12.31 -2.07 5.44
C MET A 482 13.50 -2.68 6.21
N SER A 483 14.39 -1.84 6.75
CA SER A 483 15.48 -2.29 7.63
C SER A 483 14.95 -2.92 8.91
N VAL A 484 14.04 -2.23 9.61
CA VAL A 484 13.39 -2.75 10.83
C VAL A 484 12.54 -3.98 10.56
N LEU A 485 11.92 -4.06 9.38
CA LEU A 485 11.23 -5.27 8.93
C LEU A 485 12.19 -6.44 8.62
N GLY A 486 13.50 -6.20 8.60
CA GLY A 486 14.55 -7.22 8.55
C GLY A 486 15.35 -7.26 7.24
N SER A 487 15.21 -6.27 6.35
CA SER A 487 15.99 -6.23 5.11
C SER A 487 17.43 -5.78 5.39
N ARG A 488 18.38 -6.73 5.30
CA ARG A 488 19.82 -6.42 5.43
C ARG A 488 20.29 -5.48 4.33
N LEU A 489 19.77 -5.67 3.11
CA LEU A 489 20.05 -4.79 1.99
C LEU A 489 19.55 -3.37 2.24
N ALA A 490 18.35 -3.19 2.79
CA ALA A 490 17.86 -1.86 3.14
C ALA A 490 18.76 -1.18 4.18
N SER A 491 19.18 -1.92 5.22
CA SER A 491 20.09 -1.39 6.26
C SER A 491 21.41 -0.93 5.65
N LYS A 492 22.00 -1.77 4.79
CA LYS A 492 23.24 -1.44 4.09
C LYS A 492 23.09 -0.17 3.23
N ILE A 493 22.02 -0.08 2.44
CA ILE A 493 21.78 1.10 1.59
C ILE A 493 21.59 2.35 2.45
N ALA A 494 20.80 2.25 3.52
CA ALA A 494 20.47 3.39 4.38
C ALA A 494 21.69 3.89 5.17
N LEU A 495 22.56 3.00 5.63
CA LEU A 495 23.72 3.35 6.46
C LEU A 495 24.94 3.76 5.62
N GLU A 496 25.23 3.02 4.55
CA GLU A 496 26.54 3.07 3.87
C GLU A 496 26.47 3.72 2.48
N GLU A 497 25.42 3.44 1.70
CA GLU A 497 25.40 3.79 0.26
C GLU A 497 24.74 5.15 0.00
N HIS A 498 23.65 5.46 0.69
CA HIS A 498 22.91 6.69 0.47
C HIS A 498 23.38 7.80 1.42
N GLN A 499 24.19 8.73 0.90
CA GLN A 499 24.74 9.87 1.67
C GLN A 499 25.55 9.46 2.91
N ASN A 500 25.88 8.17 3.05
CA ASN A 500 26.64 7.62 4.15
C ASN A 500 26.09 8.01 5.53
N GLU A 501 24.75 8.00 5.67
CA GLU A 501 24.05 8.53 6.84
C GLU A 501 24.51 7.92 8.17
N GLY A 502 24.97 6.67 8.16
CA GLY A 502 25.52 6.02 9.35
C GLY A 502 26.74 6.74 9.93
N ASN A 503 27.50 7.47 9.10
CA ASN A 503 28.64 8.28 9.53
C ASN A 503 28.27 9.75 9.75
N VAL A 504 27.17 10.23 9.16
CA VAL A 504 26.69 11.62 9.33
C VAL A 504 25.91 11.76 10.64
N TRP A 505 25.16 10.73 11.03
CA TRP A 505 24.29 10.74 12.20
C TRP A 505 24.74 9.67 13.20
N GLU A 506 25.53 10.06 14.19
CA GLU A 506 26.22 9.15 15.13
C GLU A 506 25.30 8.12 15.81
N GLU A 507 24.09 8.52 16.21
CA GLU A 507 23.14 7.64 16.92
C GLU A 507 22.25 6.82 15.97
N TYR A 508 22.21 7.12 14.67
CA TYR A 508 21.31 6.46 13.72
C TYR A 508 21.56 4.94 13.63
N PRO A 509 22.81 4.44 13.49
CA PRO A 509 23.07 3.01 13.47
C PRO A 509 22.59 2.30 14.76
N GLU A 510 22.83 2.89 15.93
CA GLU A 510 22.46 2.28 17.21
C GLU A 510 20.94 2.25 17.39
N ASN A 511 20.24 3.34 17.05
CA ASN A 511 18.79 3.41 17.16
C ASN A 511 18.09 2.48 16.15
N LEU A 512 18.65 2.35 14.95
CA LEU A 512 18.15 1.39 13.96
C LEU A 512 18.29 -0.05 14.44
N GLU A 513 19.43 -0.42 15.01
CA GLU A 513 19.65 -1.77 15.55
C GLU A 513 18.71 -2.07 16.72
N LYS A 514 18.48 -1.12 17.63
CA LYS A 514 17.51 -1.27 18.72
C LYS A 514 16.11 -1.60 18.18
N LEU A 515 15.64 -0.84 17.18
CA LEU A 515 14.35 -1.09 16.54
C LEU A 515 14.30 -2.44 15.83
N ILE A 516 15.35 -2.83 15.10
CA ILE A 516 15.44 -4.15 14.46
C ILE A 516 15.27 -5.25 15.52
N VAL A 517 15.98 -5.17 16.64
CA VAL A 517 15.91 -6.16 17.73
C VAL A 517 14.51 -6.19 18.34
N GLU A 518 13.93 -5.04 18.68
CA GLU A 518 12.59 -4.96 19.27
C GLU A 518 11.52 -5.55 18.34
N PHE A 519 11.49 -5.16 17.06
CA PHE A 519 10.53 -5.66 16.09
C PHE A 519 10.74 -7.12 15.69
N SER A 520 11.95 -7.65 15.88
CA SER A 520 12.23 -9.08 15.67
C SER A 520 11.59 -9.98 16.73
N GLN A 521 11.23 -9.42 17.90
CA GLN A 521 10.59 -10.16 18.99
C GLN A 521 9.08 -10.34 18.80
N LEU A 522 8.47 -9.61 17.86
CA LEU A 522 7.05 -9.72 17.56
C LEU A 522 6.72 -11.11 16.99
N THR A 523 5.74 -11.77 17.60
CA THR A 523 5.28 -13.10 17.21
C THR A 523 4.38 -13.04 15.98
N SER A 524 4.11 -14.20 15.36
CA SER A 524 3.13 -14.25 14.26
C SER A 524 1.74 -13.77 14.67
N ASN A 525 1.35 -13.89 15.95
CA ASN A 525 0.05 -13.42 16.43
C ASN A 525 0.04 -11.90 16.55
N ASP A 526 1.13 -11.29 17.02
CA ASP A 526 1.24 -9.82 17.12
C ASP A 526 1.09 -9.16 15.73
N TRP A 527 1.70 -9.76 14.71
CA TRP A 527 1.58 -9.34 13.31
C TRP A 527 0.21 -9.59 12.67
N LYS A 528 -0.66 -10.40 13.27
CA LYS A 528 -1.98 -10.76 12.71
C LYS A 528 -3.14 -10.12 13.47
N THR A 529 -2.85 -9.12 14.29
CA THR A 529 -3.83 -8.41 15.13
C THR A 529 -4.84 -7.59 14.32
N ASN A 530 -4.40 -6.98 13.21
CA ASN A 530 -5.25 -6.18 12.32
C ASN A 530 -4.72 -6.22 10.86
N LEU A 531 -5.46 -5.62 9.93
CA LEU A 531 -5.10 -5.65 8.50
C LEU A 531 -3.77 -4.95 8.20
N TYR A 532 -3.50 -3.82 8.86
CA TYR A 532 -2.27 -3.04 8.66
C TYR A 532 -1.02 -3.82 9.08
N TYR A 533 -1.04 -4.42 10.26
CA TYR A 533 0.05 -5.28 10.75
C TYR A 533 0.26 -6.49 9.85
N ASN A 534 -0.84 -7.11 9.41
CA ASN A 534 -0.77 -8.30 8.56
C ASN A 534 -0.17 -7.96 7.19
N TRP A 535 -0.51 -6.80 6.65
CA TRP A 535 0.09 -6.29 5.42
C TRP A 535 1.60 -6.06 5.55
N LEU A 536 2.08 -5.37 6.60
CA LEU A 536 3.52 -5.23 6.84
C LEU A 536 4.22 -6.57 7.04
N TYR A 537 3.54 -7.53 7.69
CA TYR A 537 4.05 -8.89 7.84
C TYR A 537 4.17 -9.63 6.50
N CYS A 538 3.25 -9.39 5.56
CA CYS A 538 3.37 -9.86 4.18
C CYS A 538 4.63 -9.27 3.52
N LEU A 539 4.91 -7.98 3.71
CA LEU A 539 6.10 -7.34 3.14
C LEU A 539 7.41 -7.94 3.68
N LYS A 540 7.48 -8.34 4.97
CA LYS A 540 8.67 -9.04 5.53
C LYS A 540 9.06 -10.28 4.71
N SER A 541 8.07 -11.00 4.16
CA SER A 541 8.33 -12.21 3.37
C SER A 541 9.05 -11.96 2.04
N LEU A 542 9.05 -10.73 1.55
CA LEU A 542 9.73 -10.31 0.32
C LEU A 542 11.17 -9.88 0.55
N LEU A 543 11.50 -9.51 1.80
CA LEU A 543 12.79 -8.91 2.15
C LEU A 543 13.90 -9.93 2.36
N GLN A 544 13.56 -11.22 2.55
CA GLN A 544 14.51 -12.30 2.67
C GLN A 544 13.95 -13.61 2.08
N LEU A 545 14.76 -14.28 1.26
CA LEU A 545 14.44 -15.64 0.80
C LEU A 545 14.56 -16.63 1.95
N LYS A 546 13.58 -17.54 2.07
CA LYS A 546 13.58 -18.56 3.12
C LYS A 546 14.58 -19.66 2.80
N SER A 547 15.37 -20.09 3.77
CA SER A 547 16.23 -21.27 3.60
C SER A 547 15.40 -22.54 3.35
N GLY A 548 16.01 -23.53 2.69
CA GLY A 548 15.37 -24.84 2.45
C GLY A 548 14.51 -24.94 1.19
N TYR A 549 14.40 -23.87 0.39
CA TYR A 549 13.71 -23.88 -0.90
C TYR A 549 14.70 -23.80 -2.08
N ASP A 550 14.39 -24.51 -3.16
CA ASP A 550 15.17 -24.50 -4.40
C ASP A 550 14.69 -23.38 -5.33
N TYR A 551 15.04 -22.13 -5.01
CA TYR A 551 14.61 -20.96 -5.81
C TYR A 551 15.21 -20.96 -7.22
N PRO A 552 14.54 -20.47 -8.27
CA PRO A 552 15.17 -20.24 -9.57
C PRO A 552 16.47 -19.42 -9.46
N PHE A 553 17.45 -19.70 -10.32
CA PHE A 553 18.78 -19.07 -10.22
C PHE A 553 18.71 -17.53 -10.31
N TYR A 554 17.78 -16.99 -11.09
CA TYR A 554 17.60 -15.54 -11.24
C TYR A 554 17.12 -14.85 -9.95
N MET A 555 16.59 -15.61 -8.98
CA MET A 555 16.20 -15.10 -7.67
C MET A 555 17.35 -15.10 -6.66
N ARG A 556 18.43 -15.84 -6.91
CA ARG A 556 19.54 -16.06 -5.97
C ARG A 556 20.64 -15.01 -6.08
N ASN A 557 20.33 -13.81 -6.56
CA ASN A 557 21.28 -12.74 -6.75
C ASN A 557 20.77 -11.42 -6.15
N GLN A 558 21.70 -10.49 -5.91
CA GLN A 558 21.39 -9.21 -5.27
C GLN A 558 20.47 -8.33 -6.13
N ALA A 559 20.44 -8.50 -7.46
CA ALA A 559 19.51 -7.74 -8.30
C ALA A 559 18.05 -8.12 -8.01
N TRP A 560 17.78 -9.41 -7.77
CA TRP A 560 16.45 -9.86 -7.34
C TRP A 560 16.09 -9.39 -5.92
N GLU A 561 17.06 -9.36 -5.01
CA GLU A 561 16.87 -8.80 -3.67
C GLU A 561 16.50 -7.30 -3.74
N LYS A 562 17.20 -6.53 -4.60
CA LYS A 562 16.86 -5.12 -4.91
C LYS A 562 15.46 -4.99 -5.51
N LYS A 563 15.12 -5.82 -6.50
CA LYS A 563 13.77 -5.84 -7.09
C LYS A 563 12.71 -6.09 -6.03
N SER A 564 12.93 -7.06 -5.14
CA SER A 564 11.98 -7.41 -4.07
C SER A 564 11.85 -6.30 -3.03
N LEU A 565 12.95 -5.62 -2.69
CA LEU A 565 12.94 -4.42 -1.86
C LEU A 565 12.14 -3.28 -2.52
N ILE A 566 12.30 -3.06 -3.83
CA ILE A 566 11.49 -2.09 -4.59
C ILE A 566 10.01 -2.45 -4.53
N THR A 567 9.64 -3.72 -4.73
CA THR A 567 8.26 -4.18 -4.60
C THR A 567 7.69 -3.89 -3.20
N SER A 568 8.45 -4.17 -2.13
CA SER A 568 8.00 -3.87 -0.77
C SER A 568 7.85 -2.37 -0.51
N LEU A 569 8.80 -1.56 -0.98
CA LEU A 569 8.74 -0.10 -0.86
C LEU A 569 7.54 0.46 -1.63
N ALA A 570 7.32 0.02 -2.87
CA ALA A 570 6.22 0.46 -3.71
C ALA A 570 4.84 0.06 -3.18
N SER A 571 4.74 -1.06 -2.44
CA SER A 571 3.51 -1.37 -1.73
C SER A 571 3.33 -0.49 -0.50
N TRP A 572 4.42 -0.11 0.19
CA TRP A 572 4.41 0.64 1.45
C TRP A 572 4.13 2.14 1.29
N SER A 573 4.75 2.77 0.29
CA SER A 573 4.56 4.19 -0.05
C SER A 573 3.32 4.40 -0.87
#